data_AF-A0AAD7T078-F1
#
_entry.id   AF-A0AAD7T078-F1
#
_cell.length_a   1.000
_cell.length_b   1.000
_cell.length_c   1.000
_cell.angle_alpha   90.00
_cell.angle_beta   90.00
_cell.angle_gamma   90.00
#
_symmetry.space_group_name_H-M   'P 1'
#
loop_
_entity.id
_entity.type
_entity.pdbx_description
1 polymer ?
#
loop_
_entity_poly.entity_id
_entity_poly.type
_entity_poly.pdbx_seq_one_letter_code
_entity_poly.pdbx_strand_id
1 'polypeptide(L)'
;MSREDPFIERVSQSAKLVNGHYNIGLPLRKEDAEFPNNRCMAEQRALSLKRKLNKSPQFREDYVKFMADILDKGYAIKVEKGSQDGSKNTWYILHHGVVVGGI
;
A
#
# COMPACT_ATOMS: atom_id res chain seq x y z
N MET A 1 26.50 -24.15 2.38
CA MET A 1 26.12 -22.80 2.82
C MET A 1 24.99 -22.35 1.91
N SER A 2 23.80 -22.11 2.46
CA SER A 2 22.63 -21.71 1.66
C SER A 2 22.95 -20.39 0.97
N ARG A 3 22.75 -20.29 -0.35
CA ARG A 3 22.85 -19.01 -1.06
C ARG A 3 21.89 -18.04 -0.36
N GLU A 4 22.39 -16.91 0.11
CA GLU A 4 21.53 -15.85 0.61
C GLU A 4 20.55 -15.47 -0.50
N ASP A 5 19.27 -15.37 -0.16
CA ASP A 5 18.22 -15.08 -1.13
C ASP A 5 18.46 -13.67 -1.70
N PRO A 6 18.63 -13.51 -3.03
CA PRO A 6 18.82 -12.20 -3.68
C PRO A 6 17.70 -11.19 -3.38
N PHE A 7 16.55 -11.64 -2.89
CA PHE A 7 15.50 -10.80 -2.32
C PHE A 7 15.90 -10.18 -0.98
N ILE A 8 16.40 -10.98 -0.03
CA ILE A 8 16.74 -10.53 1.33
C ILE A 8 17.88 -9.52 1.27
N GLU A 9 18.89 -9.78 0.46
CA GLU A 9 20.02 -8.85 0.27
C GLU A 9 19.53 -7.47 -0.20
N ARG A 10 18.68 -7.44 -1.24
CA ARG A 10 18.17 -6.21 -1.84
C ARG A 10 17.27 -5.40 -0.91
N VAL A 11 16.36 -6.08 -0.20
CA VAL A 11 15.50 -5.42 0.79
C VAL A 11 16.35 -4.84 1.91
N SER A 12 17.33 -5.61 2.41
CA SER A 12 18.23 -5.19 3.49
C SER A 12 19.07 -3.97 3.08
N GLN A 13 19.61 -3.95 1.85
CA GLN A 13 20.36 -2.80 1.32
C GLN A 13 19.49 -1.53 1.17
N SER A 14 18.19 -1.69 0.91
CA SER A 14 17.26 -0.56 0.78
C SER A 14 16.71 -0.05 2.11
N ALA A 15 16.84 -0.82 3.18
CA ALA A 15 16.21 -0.54 4.47
C ALA A 15 16.84 0.67 5.16
N LYS A 16 16.02 1.66 5.51
CA LYS A 16 16.43 2.87 6.23
C LYS A 16 15.43 3.19 7.32
N LEU A 17 15.93 3.50 8.52
CA LEU A 17 15.10 4.05 9.59
C LEU A 17 14.96 5.56 9.36
N VAL A 18 13.74 6.00 9.08
CA VAL A 18 13.40 7.41 8.85
C VAL A 18 12.24 7.77 9.76
N ASN A 19 12.42 8.78 10.62
CA ASN A 19 11.40 9.27 11.54
C ASN A 19 10.76 8.15 12.41
N GLY A 20 11.55 7.15 12.83
CA GLY A 20 11.04 6.02 13.62
C GLY A 20 10.37 4.90 12.82
N HIS A 21 10.32 5.01 11.49
CA HIS A 21 9.75 3.99 10.60
C HIS A 21 10.81 3.39 9.68
N TYR A 22 10.78 2.06 9.53
CA TYR A 22 11.57 1.40 8.49
C TYR A 22 10.95 1.67 7.12
N ASN A 23 11.73 2.31 6.27
CA ASN A 23 11.43 2.48 4.85
C ASN A 23 12.27 1.47 4.08
N ILE A 24 11.61 0.68 3.26
CA ILE A 24 12.27 -0.25 2.34
C ILE A 24 11.89 0.14 0.92
N GLY A 25 12.81 -0.10 -0.02
CA GLY A 25 12.47 -0.05 -1.43
C GLY A 25 11.40 -1.11 -1.74
N LEU A 26 10.55 -0.85 -2.74
CA LEU A 26 9.66 -1.89 -3.24
C LEU A 26 10.51 -3.09 -3.66
N PRO A 27 10.19 -4.32 -3.23
CA PRO A 27 11.02 -5.49 -3.48
C PRO A 27 10.83 -6.02 -4.91
N LEU A 28 11.09 -5.16 -5.89
CA LEU A 28 10.97 -5.47 -7.30
C LEU A 28 12.20 -6.23 -7.77
N ARG A 29 11.99 -7.20 -8.68
CA ARG A 29 13.09 -7.96 -9.29
C ARG A 29 13.99 -7.10 -10.18
N LYS A 30 13.46 -6.00 -10.71
CA LYS A 30 14.16 -5.02 -11.52
C LYS A 30 13.84 -3.63 -11.00
N GLU A 31 14.84 -2.75 -10.91
CA GLU A 31 14.65 -1.37 -10.44
C GLU A 31 13.86 -0.53 -11.45
N ASP A 32 14.00 -0.83 -12.73
CA ASP A 32 13.29 -0.23 -13.86
C ASP A 32 12.00 -0.98 -14.23
N ALA A 33 11.42 -1.74 -13.30
CA ALA A 33 10.17 -2.45 -13.57
C ALA A 33 9.05 -1.46 -13.90
N GLU A 34 8.54 -1.55 -15.13
CA GLU A 34 7.36 -0.83 -15.58
C GLU A 34 6.12 -1.71 -15.40
N PHE A 35 5.14 -1.23 -14.65
CA PHE A 35 3.82 -1.86 -14.58
C PHE A 35 2.80 -1.06 -15.40
N PRO A 36 1.84 -1.74 -16.05
CA PRO A 36 0.76 -1.07 -16.74
C PRO A 36 -0.04 -0.20 -15.77
N ASN A 37 -0.56 0.92 -16.27
CA ASN A 37 -1.41 1.81 -15.49
C ASN A 37 -2.66 1.05 -15.01
N ASN A 38 -2.79 0.88 -13.69
CA ASN A 38 -3.86 0.11 -13.07
C ASN A 38 -4.99 0.98 -12.49
N ARG A 39 -5.05 2.27 -12.83
CA ARG A 39 -6.00 3.24 -12.26
C ARG A 39 -7.46 2.80 -12.39
N CYS A 40 -7.88 2.38 -13.59
CA CYS A 40 -9.27 1.94 -13.84
C CYS A 40 -9.65 0.77 -12.91
N MET A 41 -8.76 -0.22 -12.75
CA MET A 41 -8.98 -1.33 -11.84
C MET A 41 -9.05 -0.88 -10.38
N ALA A 42 -8.17 0.04 -9.97
CA ALA A 42 -8.17 0.59 -8.63
C ALA A 42 -9.47 1.35 -8.30
N GLU A 43 -9.96 2.17 -9.23
CA GLU A 43 -11.24 2.88 -9.09
C GLU A 43 -12.42 1.93 -8.99
N GLN A 44 -12.49 0.89 -9.84
CA GLN A 44 -13.54 -0.13 -9.77
C GLN A 44 -13.55 -0.88 -8.44
N ARG A 45 -12.36 -1.19 -7.88
CA ARG A 45 -12.24 -1.82 -6.56
C ARG A 45 -12.64 -0.86 -5.44
N ALA A 46 -12.28 0.42 -5.52
CA ALA A 46 -12.71 1.43 -4.56
C ALA A 46 -14.24 1.58 -4.52
N LEU A 47 -14.90 1.57 -5.68
CA LEU A 47 -16.36 1.57 -5.76
C LEU A 47 -16.97 0.32 -5.12
N SER A 48 -16.39 -0.85 -5.35
CA SER A 48 -16.83 -2.10 -4.75
C SER A 48 -16.64 -2.11 -3.22
N LEU A 49 -15.52 -1.58 -2.74
CA LEU A 49 -15.25 -1.38 -1.31
C LEU A 49 -16.30 -0.46 -0.68
N LYS A 50 -16.60 0.68 -1.32
CA LYS A 50 -17.67 1.59 -0.87
C LYS A 50 -19.01 0.88 -0.74
N ARG A 51 -19.40 0.06 -1.72
CA ARG A 51 -20.64 -0.75 -1.64
C ARG A 51 -20.61 -1.71 -0.45
N LYS A 52 -19.48 -2.37 -0.18
CA LYS A 52 -19.32 -3.29 0.97
C LYS A 52 -19.43 -2.55 2.30
N LEU A 53 -18.76 -1.42 2.45
CA LEU A 53 -18.81 -0.56 3.65
C LEU A 53 -20.25 -0.07 3.92
N ASN A 54 -21.02 0.24 2.88
CA ASN A 54 -22.42 0.65 3.05
C ASN A 54 -23.33 -0.49 3.48
N LYS A 55 -23.05 -1.73 3.06
CA LYS A 55 -23.87 -2.91 3.37
C LYS A 55 -23.55 -3.55 4.72
N SER A 56 -22.34 -3.35 5.25
CA SER A 56 -21.87 -4.00 6.47
C SER A 56 -21.35 -2.98 7.48
N PRO A 57 -22.15 -2.62 8.51
CA PRO A 57 -21.77 -1.66 9.54
C PRO A 57 -20.49 -2.05 10.29
N GLN A 58 -20.35 -3.33 10.68
CA GLN A 58 -19.16 -3.81 11.39
C GLN A 58 -17.89 -3.65 10.54
N PHE A 59 -17.93 -4.12 9.29
CA PHE A 59 -16.79 -4.00 8.38
C PHE A 59 -16.42 -2.53 8.13
N ARG A 60 -17.42 -1.64 8.10
CA ARG A 60 -17.17 -0.19 8.01
C ARG A 60 -16.45 0.35 9.22
N GLU A 61 -16.88 -0.02 10.42
CA GLU A 61 -16.24 0.42 11.65
C GLU A 61 -14.77 -0.01 11.70
N ASP A 62 -14.50 -1.29 11.41
CA ASP A 62 -13.14 -1.85 11.42
C ASP A 62 -12.24 -1.16 10.39
N TYR A 63 -12.77 -0.93 9.18
CA TYR A 63 -12.04 -0.24 8.12
C TYR A 63 -11.73 1.22 8.48
N VAL A 64 -12.67 1.94 9.09
CA VAL A 64 -12.45 3.34 9.54
C VAL A 64 -11.37 3.39 10.61
N LYS A 65 -11.39 2.48 11.59
CA LYS A 65 -10.36 2.38 12.63
C LYS A 65 -8.99 2.09 12.02
N PHE A 66 -8.89 1.12 11.11
CA PHE A 66 -7.65 0.80 10.41
C PHE A 66 -7.10 1.99 9.62
N MET A 67 -7.95 2.67 8.84
CA MET A 67 -7.52 3.83 8.05
C MET A 67 -7.05 4.99 8.93
N ALA A 68 -7.70 5.22 10.07
CA ALA A 68 -7.24 6.22 11.04
C ALA A 68 -5.87 5.86 11.61
N ASP A 69 -5.67 4.59 12.01
CA ASP A 69 -4.40 4.10 12.57
C ASP A 69 -3.21 4.26 11.60
N ILE A 70 -3.38 3.89 10.32
CA ILE A 70 -2.28 4.02 9.34
C ILE A 70 -1.94 5.48 9.02
N LEU A 71 -2.92 6.39 9.11
CA LEU A 71 -2.70 7.82 8.89
C LEU A 71 -2.02 8.45 10.11
N ASP A 72 -2.47 8.11 11.32
CA ASP A 72 -1.89 8.60 12.58
C ASP A 72 -0.43 8.14 12.75
N LYS A 73 -0.15 6.88 12.40
CA LYS A 73 1.22 6.32 12.39
C LYS A 73 2.07 6.79 11.21
N GLY A 74 1.56 7.62 10.30
CA GLY A 74 2.32 8.13 9.16
C GLY A 74 2.68 7.07 8.10
N TYR A 75 2.07 5.88 8.14
CA TYR A 75 2.26 4.85 7.10
C TYR A 75 1.56 5.22 5.78
N ALA A 76 0.55 6.08 5.85
CA ALA A 76 -0.10 6.67 4.69
C ALA A 76 -0.28 8.18 4.91
N ILE A 77 -0.27 8.94 3.83
CA ILE A 77 -0.55 10.39 3.84
C ILE A 77 -1.67 10.72 2.86
N LYS A 78 -2.41 11.78 3.15
CA LYS A 78 -3.40 12.31 2.22
C LYS A 78 -2.69 13.06 1.11
N VAL A 79 -2.97 12.68 -0.13
CA VAL A 79 -2.42 13.33 -1.33
C VAL A 79 -3.23 14.58 -1.66
N GLU A 80 -2.57 15.70 -1.93
CA GLU A 80 -3.23 16.94 -2.34
C GLU A 80 -3.72 16.85 -3.80
N LYS A 81 -4.83 17.52 -4.12
CA LYS A 81 -5.33 17.55 -5.50
C LYS A 81 -4.32 18.29 -6.38
N GLY A 82 -3.72 17.59 -7.35
CA GLY A 82 -2.76 18.16 -8.29
C GLY A 82 -1.30 17.82 -8.00
N SER A 83 -0.98 17.14 -6.90
CA SER A 83 0.39 16.72 -6.57
C SER A 83 0.86 15.47 -7.34
N GLN A 84 0.37 15.26 -8.57
CA GLN A 84 0.96 14.27 -9.45
C GLN A 84 2.33 14.79 -9.88
N ASP A 85 3.38 14.27 -9.26
CA ASP A 85 4.77 14.70 -9.44
C ASP A 85 5.36 14.36 -10.84
N GLY A 86 4.53 14.28 -11.88
CA GLY A 86 4.96 13.89 -13.22
C GLY A 86 5.65 12.52 -13.32
N SER A 87 5.67 11.74 -12.23
CA SER A 87 6.38 10.47 -12.20
C SER A 87 5.73 9.49 -13.17
N LYS A 88 6.55 8.92 -14.06
CA LYS A 88 6.10 7.97 -15.09
C LYS A 88 5.50 6.68 -14.47
N ASN A 89 5.80 6.40 -13.20
CA ASN A 89 5.50 5.14 -12.53
C ASN A 89 4.56 5.36 -11.33
N THR A 90 3.34 5.85 -11.57
CA THR A 90 2.28 5.86 -10.55
C THR A 90 1.47 4.57 -10.64
N TRP A 91 1.53 3.77 -9.59
CA TRP A 91 0.71 2.56 -9.44
C TRP A 91 -0.16 2.66 -8.19
N TYR A 92 -1.39 2.20 -8.31
CA TYR A 92 -2.38 2.30 -7.23
C TYR A 92 -2.41 0.99 -6.47
N ILE A 93 -2.18 1.05 -5.15
CA ILE A 93 -2.32 -0.13 -4.28
C ILE A 93 -3.81 -0.42 -4.12
N LEU A 94 -4.17 -1.68 -4.37
CA LEU A 94 -5.55 -2.13 -4.27
C LEU A 94 -5.87 -2.34 -2.80
N HIS A 95 -6.74 -1.49 -2.23
CA HIS A 95 -7.20 -1.64 -0.86
C HIS A 95 -8.13 -2.86 -0.75
N HIS A 96 -7.57 -4.01 -0.39
CA HIS A 96 -8.34 -5.10 0.17
C HIS A 96 -8.54 -4.77 1.64
N GLY A 97 -9.80 -4.62 2.08
CA GLY A 97 -10.07 -4.39 3.50
C GLY A 97 -9.50 -5.54 4.32
N VAL A 98 -8.62 -5.22 5.26
CA VAL A 98 -8.07 -6.18 6.21
C VAL A 98 -9.21 -6.58 7.14
N VAL A 99 -9.63 -7.85 7.08
CA VAL A 99 -10.58 -8.41 8.04
C VAL A 99 -9.74 -8.97 9.18
N VAL A 100 -9.90 -8.42 10.39
CA VAL A 100 -9.34 -9.06 11.59
C VAL A 100 -10.25 -10.25 11.90
N GLY A 101 -9.89 -11.41 11.38
CA GLY A 101 -10.56 -12.69 11.63
C GLY A 101 -9.51 -13.72 12.03
N GLY A 102 -9.60 -14.17 13.28
CA GLY A 102 -8.86 -15.23 13.98
C GLY A 102 -7.73 -15.94 13.25
N ILE A 103 -6.52 -15.81 13.80
CA ILE A 103 -5.54 -16.91 13.81
C ILE A 103 -6.10 -18.00 14.72
#